data_AF-A0A2N1SM06-F1
#
_entry.id   AF-A0A2N1SM06-F1
#
_cell.length_a   1.000
_cell.length_b   1.000
_cell.length_c   1.000
_cell.angle_alpha   90.00
_cell.angle_beta   90.00
_cell.angle_gamma   90.00
#
_symmetry.space_group_name_H-M   'P 1'
#
loop_
_entity.id
_entity.type
_entity.pdbx_description
1 polymer ?
#
loop_
_entity_poly.entity_id
_entity_poly.type
_entity_poly.pdbx_seq_one_letter_code
_entity_poly.pdbx_strand_id
1 'polypeptide(L)'
;MITAILFDMDGVLIDSEEYISQAAIDYFDSIGVETQPEDFVPFVGAGENRYIGGVAEKYGVKLEIEQAKLDTYDIYERLITGKESALPGVVRFLTNAHKAGLRMAVATSADKRKMEINLAVMGLDLSWFKVLINGKDIERKKPFPDIYQKAADELGVENSQCIVFEDATNGVRAAKAAGSLCGGITTSFSDVQLRAEGADFIIDGLDDFEDFSTIEEFNRLLLRFKARETASQVRLNAYAPYSKFQVGAAVVSASSGTIYHGCNVENSSYGATICAERGALMEAVAQEGDFRIDMVVVVSDDNPPAPPCALCLQVLAEFTTDDTVVHLYDTRGNSETYRFDELLPHPFIFPTQRDRR
;
A
#
# COMPACT_ATOMS: atom_id res chain seq x y z
N MET A 1 -6.64 -10.94 10.85
CA MET A 1 -5.22 -10.58 11.08
C MET A 1 -4.43 -11.06 9.88
N ILE A 2 -3.60 -10.20 9.32
CA ILE A 2 -2.71 -10.51 8.19
C ILE A 2 -1.48 -11.25 8.71
N THR A 3 -1.13 -12.35 8.06
CA THR A 3 0.03 -13.20 8.42
C THR A 3 0.94 -13.52 7.24
N ALA A 4 0.55 -13.06 6.04
CA ALA A 4 1.31 -13.24 4.81
C ALA A 4 1.30 -11.98 3.95
N ILE A 5 2.41 -11.75 3.25
CA ILE A 5 2.57 -10.68 2.27
C ILE A 5 2.86 -11.30 0.91
N LEU A 6 2.09 -10.88 -0.09
CA LEU A 6 2.27 -11.24 -1.49
C LEU A 6 2.75 -9.99 -2.23
N PHE A 7 3.95 -10.02 -2.78
CA PHE A 7 4.51 -8.87 -3.49
C PHE A 7 4.32 -9.07 -4.99
N ASP A 8 3.82 -8.04 -5.70
CA ASP A 8 4.32 -7.86 -7.06
C ASP A 8 5.82 -7.55 -7.03
N MET A 9 6.49 -7.64 -8.17
CA MET A 9 7.94 -7.48 -8.23
C MET A 9 8.32 -6.13 -8.83
N ASP A 10 7.91 -5.90 -10.08
CA ASP A 10 8.35 -4.73 -10.83
C ASP A 10 7.59 -3.51 -10.31
N GLY A 11 8.30 -2.43 -9.99
CA GLY A 11 7.70 -1.24 -9.38
C GLY A 11 7.28 -1.39 -7.91
N VAL A 12 7.33 -2.59 -7.33
CA VAL A 12 7.10 -2.82 -5.89
C VAL A 12 8.39 -3.15 -5.14
N LEU A 13 9.17 -4.09 -5.64
CA LEU A 13 10.44 -4.52 -5.02
C LEU A 13 11.66 -3.93 -5.74
N ILE A 14 11.56 -3.76 -7.07
CA ILE A 14 12.70 -3.39 -7.91
C ILE A 14 12.26 -2.41 -9.00
N ASP A 15 13.10 -1.42 -9.29
CA ASP A 15 12.99 -0.60 -10.49
C ASP A 15 13.82 -1.24 -11.61
N SER A 16 13.13 -1.86 -12.56
CA SER A 16 13.73 -2.69 -13.60
C SER A 16 13.42 -2.24 -15.02
N GLU A 17 12.50 -1.28 -15.19
CA GLU A 17 11.89 -0.91 -16.46
C GLU A 17 12.89 -0.26 -17.42
N GLU A 18 13.74 0.64 -16.91
CA GLU A 18 14.80 1.26 -17.71
C GLU A 18 15.76 0.21 -18.29
N TYR A 19 16.18 -0.76 -17.47
CA TYR A 19 17.15 -1.77 -17.85
C TYR A 19 16.58 -2.79 -18.84
N ILE A 20 15.32 -3.22 -18.68
CA ILE A 20 14.69 -4.17 -19.62
C ILE A 20 14.38 -3.50 -20.95
N SER A 21 14.02 -2.21 -20.93
CA SER A 21 13.85 -1.41 -22.15
C SER A 21 15.16 -1.27 -22.91
N GLN A 22 16.24 -0.89 -22.23
CA GLN A 22 17.57 -0.81 -22.85
C GLN A 22 18.04 -2.16 -23.38
N ALA A 23 17.81 -3.25 -22.63
CA ALA A 23 18.18 -4.59 -23.07
C ALA A 23 17.45 -5.01 -24.35
N ALA A 24 16.18 -4.63 -24.50
CA ALA A 24 15.41 -4.92 -25.70
C ALA A 24 15.94 -4.11 -26.90
N ILE A 25 16.28 -2.83 -26.70
CA ILE A 25 16.90 -2.00 -27.75
C ILE A 25 18.24 -2.61 -28.20
N ASP A 26 19.10 -2.97 -27.24
CA ASP A 26 20.40 -3.59 -27.52
C ASP A 26 20.25 -4.94 -28.24
N TYR A 27 19.21 -5.71 -27.90
CA TYR A 27 18.89 -6.95 -28.61
C TYR A 27 18.54 -6.69 -30.07
N PHE A 28 17.64 -5.74 -30.35
CA PHE A 28 17.26 -5.39 -31.72
C PHE A 28 18.45 -4.83 -32.51
N ASP A 29 19.30 -4.00 -31.89
CA ASP A 29 20.53 -3.50 -32.51
C ASP A 29 21.49 -4.66 -32.88
N SER A 30 21.61 -5.66 -32.02
CA SER A 30 22.46 -6.85 -32.26
C SER A 30 22.05 -7.67 -33.49
N ILE A 31 20.78 -7.58 -33.91
CA ILE A 31 20.24 -8.22 -35.12
C ILE A 31 20.09 -7.23 -36.28
N GLY A 32 20.61 -6.01 -36.15
CA GLY A 32 20.66 -4.98 -37.19
C GLY A 32 19.37 -4.16 -37.34
N VAL A 33 18.57 -4.06 -36.28
CA VAL A 33 17.28 -3.36 -36.27
C VAL A 33 17.36 -2.20 -35.28
N GLU A 34 17.31 -0.97 -35.78
CA GLU A 34 17.36 0.22 -34.93
C GLU A 34 15.96 0.56 -34.38
N THR A 35 15.77 0.36 -33.08
CA THR A 35 14.53 0.66 -32.34
C THR A 35 14.74 1.82 -31.37
N GLN A 36 13.65 2.50 -31.01
CA GLN A 36 13.61 3.59 -30.03
C GLN A 36 12.75 3.17 -28.83
N PRO A 37 12.97 3.76 -27.63
CA PRO A 37 12.17 3.45 -26.44
C PRO A 37 10.65 3.55 -26.67
N GLU A 38 10.20 4.50 -27.49
CA GLU A 38 8.79 4.73 -27.81
C GLU A 38 8.14 3.57 -28.58
N ASP A 39 8.94 2.72 -29.23
CA ASP A 39 8.45 1.55 -29.94
C ASP A 39 7.89 0.48 -29.00
N PHE A 40 8.39 0.45 -27.77
CA PHE A 40 8.05 -0.52 -26.75
C PHE A 40 6.87 -0.11 -25.88
N VAL A 41 6.62 1.21 -25.76
CA VAL A 41 5.53 1.79 -24.94
C VAL A 41 4.16 1.13 -25.18
N PRO A 42 3.71 0.86 -26.42
CA PRO A 42 2.41 0.22 -26.66
C PRO A 42 2.29 -1.21 -26.12
N PHE A 43 3.40 -1.84 -25.75
CA PHE A 43 3.47 -3.23 -25.33
C PHE A 43 3.91 -3.41 -23.87
N VAL A 44 4.17 -2.32 -23.14
CA VAL A 44 4.46 -2.35 -21.70
C VAL A 44 3.28 -3.02 -20.96
N GLY A 45 3.58 -3.96 -20.07
CA GLY A 45 2.57 -4.72 -19.31
C GLY A 45 1.80 -5.79 -20.10
N ALA A 46 2.02 -5.94 -21.42
CA ALA A 46 1.37 -6.97 -22.24
C ALA A 46 2.05 -8.36 -22.15
N GLY A 47 3.09 -8.47 -21.32
CA GLY A 47 3.97 -9.64 -21.21
C GLY A 47 5.06 -9.66 -22.29
N GLU A 48 6.16 -10.34 -22.00
CA GLU A 48 7.41 -10.19 -22.76
C GLU A 48 7.34 -10.73 -24.19
N ASN A 49 6.49 -11.73 -24.44
CA ASN A 49 6.22 -12.22 -25.80
C ASN A 49 5.67 -11.10 -26.68
N ARG A 50 4.82 -10.23 -26.13
CA ARG A 50 4.24 -9.12 -26.87
C ARG A 50 5.12 -7.89 -26.84
N TYR A 51 5.86 -7.68 -25.76
CA TYR A 51 6.87 -6.62 -25.66
C TYR A 51 7.90 -6.71 -26.79
N ILE A 52 8.54 -7.87 -26.96
CA ILE A 52 9.53 -8.09 -28.01
C ILE A 52 8.84 -8.37 -29.36
N GLY A 53 7.84 -9.24 -29.38
CA GLY A 53 7.18 -9.65 -30.62
C GLY A 53 6.40 -8.53 -31.31
N GLY A 54 5.82 -7.60 -30.55
CA GLY A 54 5.10 -6.44 -31.10
C GLY A 54 6.03 -5.46 -31.81
N VAL A 55 7.22 -5.23 -31.26
CA VAL A 55 8.26 -4.42 -31.92
C VAL A 55 8.81 -5.15 -33.15
N ALA A 56 9.05 -6.46 -33.07
CA ALA A 56 9.49 -7.25 -34.21
C ALA A 56 8.49 -7.17 -35.39
N GLU A 57 7.19 -7.25 -35.11
CA GLU A 57 6.12 -7.07 -36.12
C GLU A 57 6.14 -5.67 -36.73
N LYS A 58 6.29 -4.63 -35.90
CA LYS A 58 6.38 -3.23 -36.37
C LYS A 58 7.51 -3.05 -37.39
N TYR A 59 8.64 -3.72 -37.17
CA TYR A 59 9.81 -3.65 -38.03
C TYR A 59 9.86 -4.74 -39.12
N GLY A 60 8.85 -5.61 -39.19
CA GLY A 60 8.78 -6.69 -40.20
C GLY A 60 9.83 -7.79 -40.02
N VAL A 61 10.36 -7.94 -38.80
CA VAL A 61 11.43 -8.89 -38.46
C VAL A 61 10.80 -10.19 -37.98
N LYS A 62 11.26 -11.31 -38.54
CA LYS A 62 10.86 -12.64 -38.04
C LYS A 62 11.82 -13.07 -36.94
N LEU A 63 11.28 -13.19 -35.73
CA LEU A 63 12.01 -13.69 -34.57
C LEU A 63 11.51 -15.07 -34.16
N GLU A 64 12.42 -15.88 -33.64
CA GLU A 64 12.06 -16.97 -32.74
C GLU A 64 11.90 -16.34 -31.35
N ILE A 65 10.66 -16.22 -30.87
CA ILE A 65 10.33 -15.37 -29.72
C ILE A 65 10.97 -15.88 -28.42
N GLU A 66 11.04 -17.20 -28.21
CA GLU A 66 11.60 -17.72 -26.97
C GLU A 66 13.12 -17.48 -26.91
N GLN A 67 13.85 -17.67 -28.01
CA GLN A 67 15.28 -17.35 -28.10
C GLN A 67 15.53 -15.85 -27.99
N ALA A 68 14.74 -15.01 -28.68
CA ALA A 68 14.85 -13.57 -28.59
C ALA A 68 14.70 -13.04 -27.16
N LYS A 69 13.76 -13.62 -26.40
CA LYS A 69 13.58 -13.32 -24.97
C LYS A 69 14.79 -13.74 -24.16
N LEU A 70 15.32 -14.95 -24.37
CA LEU A 70 16.51 -15.41 -23.66
C LEU A 70 17.68 -14.46 -23.91
N ASP A 71 17.96 -14.11 -25.16
CA ASP A 71 19.05 -13.20 -25.54
C ASP A 71 18.86 -11.79 -24.94
N THR A 72 17.62 -11.29 -24.91
CA THR A 72 17.28 -10.03 -24.23
C THR A 72 17.54 -10.11 -22.73
N TYR A 73 17.17 -11.23 -22.08
CA TYR A 73 17.44 -11.44 -20.65
C TYR A 73 18.94 -11.56 -20.34
N ASP A 74 19.75 -12.11 -21.24
CA ASP A 74 21.22 -12.13 -21.12
C ASP A 74 21.83 -10.73 -21.17
N ILE A 75 21.28 -9.84 -21.99
CA ILE A 75 21.68 -8.42 -22.02
C ILE A 75 21.22 -7.73 -20.74
N TYR A 76 19.95 -7.92 -20.37
CA TYR A 76 19.34 -7.37 -19.18
C TYR A 76 20.10 -7.70 -17.90
N GLU A 77 20.45 -8.98 -17.69
CA GLU A 77 21.23 -9.44 -16.54
C GLU A 77 22.56 -8.68 -16.44
N ARG A 78 23.26 -8.50 -17.56
CA ARG A 78 24.53 -7.76 -17.59
C ARG A 78 24.37 -6.27 -17.27
N LEU A 79 23.26 -5.66 -17.68
CA LEU A 79 23.00 -4.24 -17.43
C LEU A 79 22.64 -3.96 -15.96
N ILE A 80 21.84 -4.82 -15.36
CA ILE A 80 21.34 -4.64 -13.99
C ILE A 80 22.26 -5.20 -12.91
N THR A 81 23.13 -6.16 -13.24
CA THR A 81 24.10 -6.71 -12.29
C THR A 81 25.05 -5.64 -11.75
N GLY A 82 25.15 -5.56 -10.42
CA GLY A 82 26.00 -4.57 -9.73
C GLY A 82 25.38 -3.18 -9.60
N LYS A 83 24.11 -3.01 -9.97
CA LYS A 83 23.31 -1.81 -9.72
C LYS A 83 22.53 -1.94 -8.43
N GLU A 84 22.32 -0.82 -7.75
CA GLU A 84 21.37 -0.73 -6.65
C GLU A 84 19.97 -0.54 -7.25
N SER A 85 19.26 -1.66 -7.44
CA SER A 85 17.97 -1.67 -8.17
C SER A 85 16.77 -1.88 -7.26
N ALA A 86 16.97 -2.32 -6.01
CA ALA A 86 15.87 -2.43 -5.05
C ALA A 86 15.28 -1.05 -4.77
N LEU A 87 13.96 -0.95 -4.75
CA LEU A 87 13.29 0.31 -4.44
C LEU A 87 13.58 0.74 -2.98
N PRO A 88 13.49 2.05 -2.67
CA PRO A 88 13.71 2.56 -1.33
C PRO A 88 12.93 1.79 -0.27
N GLY A 89 13.61 1.45 0.84
CA GLY A 89 13.01 0.76 1.98
C GLY A 89 12.75 -0.74 1.81
N VAL A 90 12.83 -1.31 0.59
CA VAL A 90 12.52 -2.74 0.32
C VAL A 90 13.33 -3.68 1.20
N VAL A 91 14.66 -3.54 1.21
CA VAL A 91 15.54 -4.45 1.98
C VAL A 91 15.24 -4.39 3.48
N ARG A 92 15.02 -3.17 4.02
CA ARG A 92 14.63 -2.95 5.42
C ARG A 92 13.28 -3.59 5.72
N PHE A 93 12.28 -3.33 4.88
CA PHE A 93 10.92 -3.84 5.05
C PHE A 93 10.88 -5.37 5.03
N LEU A 94 11.54 -6.00 4.06
CA LEU A 94 11.61 -7.47 3.96
C LEU A 94 12.35 -8.09 5.16
N THR A 95 13.40 -7.43 5.64
CA THR A 95 14.10 -7.85 6.86
C THR A 95 13.17 -7.82 8.07
N ASN A 96 12.38 -6.75 8.22
CA ASN A 96 11.40 -6.61 9.30
C ASN A 96 10.27 -7.65 9.18
N ALA A 97 9.76 -7.88 7.98
CA ALA A 97 8.76 -8.90 7.70
C ALA A 97 9.25 -10.31 8.03
N HIS A 98 10.49 -10.63 7.66
CA HIS A 98 11.12 -11.90 8.02
C HIS A 98 11.27 -12.05 9.54
N LYS A 99 11.79 -11.02 10.23
CA LYS A 99 11.92 -11.01 11.71
C LYS A 99 10.57 -11.19 12.41
N ALA A 100 9.53 -10.57 11.89
CA ALA A 100 8.16 -10.69 12.38
C ALA A 100 7.54 -12.08 12.15
N GLY A 101 8.17 -12.94 11.34
CA GLY A 101 7.65 -14.25 11.00
C GLY A 101 6.51 -14.22 9.98
N LEU A 102 6.38 -13.13 9.22
CA LEU A 102 5.42 -13.04 8.12
C LEU A 102 5.84 -13.98 6.99
N ARG A 103 4.86 -14.70 6.43
CA ARG A 103 5.09 -15.52 5.24
C ARG A 103 5.15 -14.60 4.02
N MET A 104 6.16 -14.76 3.18
CA MET A 104 6.32 -13.91 2.00
C MET A 104 6.32 -14.73 0.72
N ALA A 105 5.66 -14.20 -0.29
CA ALA A 105 5.69 -14.71 -1.66
C ALA A 105 5.90 -13.58 -2.65
N VAL A 106 6.53 -13.91 -3.78
CA VAL A 106 6.55 -13.04 -4.97
C VAL A 106 5.57 -13.61 -5.99
N ALA A 107 4.76 -12.74 -6.56
CA ALA A 107 3.75 -13.06 -7.55
C ALA A 107 3.85 -12.07 -8.71
N THR A 108 4.68 -12.39 -9.70
CA THR A 108 4.95 -11.54 -10.87
C THR A 108 4.34 -12.11 -12.14
N SER A 109 3.90 -11.22 -13.05
CA SER A 109 3.48 -11.62 -14.39
C SER A 109 4.67 -11.86 -15.35
N ALA A 110 5.88 -11.50 -14.92
CA ALA A 110 7.10 -11.70 -15.68
C ALA A 110 7.48 -13.18 -15.80
N ASP A 111 8.37 -13.47 -16.75
CA ASP A 111 8.96 -14.78 -16.89
C ASP A 111 9.92 -15.12 -15.73
N LYS A 112 10.04 -16.43 -15.45
CA LYS A 112 10.93 -16.98 -14.42
C LYS A 112 12.36 -16.43 -14.49
N ARG A 113 12.94 -16.32 -15.69
CA ARG A 113 14.32 -15.84 -15.87
C ARG A 113 14.51 -14.40 -15.40
N LYS A 114 13.57 -13.49 -15.74
CA LYS A 114 13.60 -12.09 -15.27
C LYS A 114 13.47 -12.03 -13.75
N MET A 115 12.52 -12.79 -13.20
CA MET A 115 12.30 -12.87 -11.75
C MET A 115 13.57 -13.32 -11.00
N GLU A 116 14.25 -14.36 -11.49
CA GLU A 116 15.49 -14.87 -10.90
C GLU A 116 16.63 -13.83 -10.94
N ILE A 117 16.80 -13.12 -12.07
CA ILE A 117 17.77 -12.03 -12.20
C ILE A 117 17.46 -10.92 -11.18
N ASN A 118 16.21 -10.46 -11.11
CA ASN A 118 15.77 -9.40 -10.20
C ASN A 118 16.07 -9.77 -8.75
N LEU A 119 15.73 -10.99 -8.35
CA LEU A 119 15.99 -11.44 -6.99
C LEU A 119 17.49 -11.52 -6.67
N ALA A 120 18.31 -11.96 -7.61
CA ALA A 120 19.76 -12.05 -7.43
C ALA A 120 20.41 -10.68 -7.23
N VAL A 121 19.98 -9.66 -7.99
CA VAL A 121 20.58 -8.32 -7.91
C VAL A 121 20.12 -7.49 -6.72
N MET A 122 18.94 -7.77 -6.16
CA MET A 122 18.47 -7.10 -4.94
C MET A 122 19.27 -7.47 -3.68
N GLY A 123 20.14 -8.49 -3.76
CA GLY A 123 20.97 -8.92 -2.62
C GLY A 123 20.15 -9.49 -1.45
N LEU A 124 18.95 -10.00 -1.73
CA LEU A 124 18.05 -10.57 -0.75
C LEU A 124 18.34 -12.06 -0.55
N ASP A 125 18.14 -12.55 0.67
CA ASP A 125 18.14 -14.00 0.90
C ASP A 125 16.84 -14.59 0.36
N LEU A 126 16.97 -15.30 -0.76
CA LEU A 126 15.86 -15.99 -1.44
C LEU A 126 15.07 -16.92 -0.54
N SER A 127 15.67 -17.45 0.54
CA SER A 127 14.98 -18.32 1.49
C SER A 127 13.86 -17.62 2.26
N TRP A 128 13.81 -16.28 2.24
CA TRP A 128 12.75 -15.50 2.84
C TRP A 128 11.43 -15.61 2.08
N PHE A 129 11.49 -15.84 0.76
CA PHE A 129 10.32 -16.07 -0.08
C PHE A 129 10.06 -17.57 -0.18
N LYS A 130 9.00 -18.03 0.50
CA LYS A 130 8.64 -19.46 0.49
C LYS A 130 8.03 -19.90 -0.84
N VAL A 131 7.47 -18.96 -1.58
CA VAL A 131 6.71 -19.18 -2.81
C VAL A 131 7.10 -18.11 -3.82
N LEU A 132 7.40 -18.54 -5.04
CA LEU A 132 7.74 -17.68 -6.17
C LEU A 132 6.86 -18.09 -7.35
N ILE A 133 5.87 -17.25 -7.69
CA ILE A 133 4.94 -17.46 -8.79
C ILE A 133 5.32 -16.52 -9.94
N ASN A 134 5.46 -17.07 -11.14
CA ASN A 134 5.73 -16.32 -12.37
C ASN A 134 4.57 -16.43 -13.39
N GLY A 135 4.66 -15.67 -14.48
CA GLY A 135 3.59 -15.58 -15.48
C GLY A 135 3.26 -16.89 -16.22
N LYS A 136 4.13 -17.92 -16.18
CA LYS A 136 3.88 -19.25 -16.76
C LYS A 136 3.18 -20.21 -15.79
N ASP A 137 3.11 -19.87 -14.51
CA ASP A 137 2.49 -20.70 -13.47
C ASP A 137 0.96 -20.57 -13.40
N ILE A 138 0.39 -19.63 -14.16
CA ILE A 138 -1.03 -19.29 -14.16
C ILE A 138 -1.59 -19.28 -15.59
N GLU A 139 -2.81 -19.78 -15.76
CA GLU A 139 -3.51 -19.75 -17.06
C GLU A 139 -4.11 -18.36 -17.32
N ARG A 140 -4.79 -17.80 -16.32
CA ARG A 140 -5.39 -16.48 -16.38
C ARG A 140 -4.52 -15.45 -15.66
N LYS A 141 -4.00 -14.48 -16.41
CA LYS A 141 -3.16 -13.41 -15.89
C LYS A 141 -3.99 -12.32 -15.19
N LYS A 142 -3.34 -11.40 -14.48
CA LYS A 142 -4.00 -10.19 -13.93
C LYS A 142 -4.84 -9.51 -15.04
N PRO A 143 -6.10 -9.11 -14.78
CA PRO A 143 -6.73 -8.86 -13.48
C PRO A 143 -7.45 -10.06 -12.84
N PHE A 144 -7.28 -11.27 -13.36
CA PHE A 144 -7.81 -12.47 -12.70
C PHE A 144 -7.04 -12.78 -11.40
N PRO A 145 -7.69 -13.34 -10.36
CA PRO A 145 -7.10 -13.52 -9.04
C PRO A 145 -6.10 -14.67 -8.93
N ASP A 146 -5.99 -15.50 -9.98
CA ASP A 146 -5.31 -16.80 -10.00
C ASP A 146 -3.88 -16.73 -9.44
N ILE A 147 -3.13 -15.66 -9.74
CA ILE A 147 -1.75 -15.50 -9.26
C ILE A 147 -1.66 -15.37 -7.73
N TYR A 148 -2.56 -14.60 -7.12
CA TYR A 148 -2.57 -14.37 -5.68
C TYR A 148 -3.28 -15.48 -4.91
N GLN A 149 -4.27 -16.13 -5.53
CA GLN A 149 -4.87 -17.35 -4.97
C GLN A 149 -3.83 -18.47 -4.89
N LYS A 150 -3.13 -18.74 -6.01
CA LYS A 150 -2.06 -19.74 -6.04
C LYS A 150 -0.95 -19.43 -5.03
N ALA A 151 -0.52 -18.17 -4.93
CA ALA A 151 0.50 -17.77 -3.97
C ALA A 151 0.06 -18.00 -2.51
N ALA A 152 -1.20 -17.68 -2.17
CA ALA A 152 -1.74 -17.93 -0.83
C ALA A 152 -1.88 -19.43 -0.53
N ASP A 153 -2.38 -20.21 -1.50
CA ASP A 153 -2.52 -21.67 -1.40
C ASP A 153 -1.17 -22.36 -1.15
N GLU A 154 -0.13 -22.00 -1.91
CA GLU A 154 1.21 -22.57 -1.74
C GLU A 154 1.89 -22.12 -0.43
N LEU A 155 1.53 -20.94 0.10
CA LEU A 155 1.94 -20.50 1.43
C LEU A 155 1.16 -21.19 2.57
N GLY A 156 0.06 -21.88 2.24
CA GLY A 156 -0.82 -22.54 3.20
C GLY A 156 -1.60 -21.55 4.08
N VAL A 157 -2.07 -20.45 3.50
CA VAL A 157 -2.86 -19.41 4.18
C VAL A 157 -4.09 -19.02 3.35
N GLU A 158 -5.12 -18.53 4.02
CA GLU A 158 -6.30 -17.98 3.35
C GLU A 158 -5.99 -16.61 2.74
N ASN A 159 -6.55 -16.27 1.57
CA ASN A 159 -6.37 -14.95 0.97
C ASN A 159 -6.78 -13.77 1.90
N SER A 160 -7.77 -13.99 2.78
CA SER A 160 -8.17 -12.99 3.78
C SER A 160 -7.11 -12.69 4.85
N GLN A 161 -6.09 -13.54 4.94
CA GLN A 161 -4.91 -13.36 5.81
C GLN A 161 -3.70 -12.80 5.05
N CYS A 162 -3.87 -12.46 3.77
CA CYS A 162 -2.84 -11.91 2.90
C CYS A 162 -3.05 -10.41 2.68
N ILE A 163 -1.94 -9.69 2.63
CA ILE A 163 -1.86 -8.39 1.97
C ILE A 163 -1.06 -8.53 0.69
N VAL A 164 -1.56 -7.92 -0.38
CA VAL A 164 -0.86 -7.73 -1.65
C VAL A 164 -0.30 -6.32 -1.69
N PHE A 165 0.97 -6.15 -2.05
CA PHE A 165 1.51 -4.87 -2.48
C PHE A 165 1.60 -4.84 -4.00
N GLU A 166 0.97 -3.84 -4.62
CA GLU A 166 0.88 -3.68 -6.07
C GLU A 166 1.00 -2.22 -6.49
N ASP A 167 1.62 -1.97 -7.64
CA ASP A 167 1.73 -0.66 -8.29
C ASP A 167 0.83 -0.52 -9.53
N ALA A 168 0.23 -1.60 -10.02
CA ALA A 168 -0.58 -1.59 -11.24
C ALA A 168 -2.09 -1.84 -11.02
N THR A 169 -2.91 -1.14 -11.80
CA THR A 169 -4.39 -1.22 -11.77
C THR A 169 -4.93 -2.66 -11.94
N ASN A 170 -4.34 -3.43 -12.87
CA ASN A 170 -4.75 -4.81 -13.08
C ASN A 170 -4.41 -5.72 -11.89
N GLY A 171 -3.29 -5.52 -11.21
CA GLY A 171 -2.99 -6.32 -10.04
C GLY A 171 -3.75 -5.91 -8.79
N VAL A 172 -4.09 -4.62 -8.62
CA VAL A 172 -5.05 -4.20 -7.59
C VAL A 172 -6.37 -4.96 -7.77
N ARG A 173 -6.94 -4.97 -8.99
CA ARG A 173 -8.15 -5.76 -9.30
C ARG A 173 -7.98 -7.24 -8.97
N ALA A 174 -6.85 -7.83 -9.32
CA ALA A 174 -6.56 -9.24 -9.02
C ALA A 174 -6.48 -9.51 -7.51
N ALA A 175 -5.82 -8.65 -6.74
CA ALA A 175 -5.70 -8.75 -5.29
C ALA A 175 -7.08 -8.70 -4.61
N LYS A 176 -7.92 -7.75 -5.04
CA LYS A 176 -9.28 -7.61 -4.52
C LYS A 176 -10.18 -8.78 -4.94
N ALA A 177 -10.09 -9.23 -6.18
CA ALA A 177 -10.80 -10.41 -6.66
C ALA A 177 -10.37 -11.69 -5.93
N ALA A 178 -9.12 -11.77 -5.46
CA ALA A 178 -8.63 -12.88 -4.65
C ALA A 178 -9.14 -12.83 -3.20
N GLY A 179 -9.73 -11.72 -2.75
CA GLY A 179 -10.18 -11.53 -1.37
C GLY A 179 -9.05 -11.11 -0.41
N SER A 180 -7.93 -10.61 -0.95
CA SER A 180 -6.81 -10.10 -0.16
C SER A 180 -6.96 -8.61 0.16
N LEU A 181 -6.27 -8.16 1.21
CA LEU A 181 -6.01 -6.74 1.41
C LEU A 181 -5.03 -6.25 0.33
N CYS A 182 -5.14 -5.03 -0.15
CA CYS A 182 -4.27 -4.47 -1.18
C CYS A 182 -3.73 -3.10 -0.74
N GLY A 183 -2.41 -2.99 -0.59
CA GLY A 183 -1.71 -1.71 -0.47
C GLY A 183 -1.19 -1.28 -1.85
N GLY A 184 -1.72 -0.18 -2.38
CA GLY A 184 -1.29 0.36 -3.67
C GLY A 184 0.00 1.20 -3.53
N ILE A 185 0.96 1.01 -4.41
CA ILE A 185 2.23 1.77 -4.48
C ILE A 185 2.21 2.69 -5.71
N THR A 186 2.59 3.95 -5.56
CA THR A 186 2.44 4.98 -6.61
C THR A 186 3.59 5.07 -7.63
N THR A 187 4.40 4.02 -7.74
CA THR A 187 5.59 3.97 -8.62
C THR A 187 5.23 3.96 -10.10
N SER A 188 4.23 3.16 -10.52
CA SER A 188 3.80 3.06 -11.93
C SER A 188 2.48 3.75 -12.24
N PHE A 189 1.53 3.81 -11.30
CA PHE A 189 0.21 4.39 -11.49
C PHE A 189 -0.13 5.40 -10.41
N SER A 190 -0.97 6.38 -10.75
CA SER A 190 -1.39 7.40 -9.78
C SER A 190 -2.29 6.81 -8.69
N ASP A 191 -2.27 7.46 -7.53
CA ASP A 191 -3.13 7.14 -6.39
C ASP A 191 -4.63 7.10 -6.76
N VAL A 192 -5.09 8.03 -7.62
CA VAL A 192 -6.46 8.09 -8.14
C VAL A 192 -6.81 6.83 -8.92
N GLN A 193 -5.91 6.36 -9.77
CA GLN A 193 -6.13 5.15 -10.57
C GLN A 193 -6.17 3.91 -9.68
N LEU A 194 -5.24 3.75 -8.75
CA LEU A 194 -5.18 2.58 -7.87
C LEU A 194 -6.39 2.51 -6.92
N ARG A 195 -6.83 3.65 -6.38
CA ARG A 195 -8.05 3.72 -5.56
C ARG A 195 -9.31 3.36 -6.34
N ALA A 196 -9.42 3.83 -7.59
CA ALA A 196 -10.56 3.51 -8.44
C ALA A 196 -10.72 2.00 -8.66
N GLU A 197 -9.62 1.24 -8.58
CA GLU A 197 -9.62 -0.23 -8.70
C GLU A 197 -9.78 -0.98 -7.37
N GLY A 198 -9.89 -0.26 -6.24
CA GLY A 198 -10.22 -0.83 -4.95
C GLY A 198 -9.05 -1.13 -4.02
N ALA A 199 -7.89 -0.48 -4.21
CA ALA A 199 -6.82 -0.50 -3.22
C ALA A 199 -7.35 -0.04 -1.84
N ASP A 200 -6.99 -0.75 -0.76
CA ASP A 200 -7.50 -0.47 0.59
C ASP A 200 -6.80 0.73 1.25
N PHE A 201 -5.58 1.03 0.80
CA PHE A 201 -4.82 2.23 1.12
C PHE A 201 -3.72 2.43 0.08
N ILE A 202 -3.16 3.64 0.04
CA ILE A 202 -2.07 4.02 -0.88
C ILE A 202 -0.84 4.46 -0.07
N ILE A 203 0.33 4.07 -0.54
CA ILE A 203 1.66 4.46 -0.05
C ILE A 203 2.54 4.84 -1.25
N ASP A 204 3.61 5.59 -1.02
CA ASP A 204 4.56 5.94 -2.08
C ASP A 204 5.64 4.86 -2.28
N GLY A 205 5.92 4.09 -1.22
CA GLY A 205 6.87 2.99 -1.24
C GLY A 205 6.83 2.18 0.06
N LEU A 206 7.60 1.10 0.12
CA LEU A 206 7.74 0.30 1.35
C LEU A 206 8.57 1.02 2.43
N ASP A 207 9.20 2.14 2.08
CA ASP A 207 9.86 3.04 3.02
C ASP A 207 8.88 3.81 3.92
N ASP A 208 7.61 3.98 3.51
CA ASP A 208 6.53 4.58 4.32
C ASP A 208 6.22 3.81 5.62
N PHE A 209 6.60 2.52 5.68
CA PHE A 209 6.47 1.73 6.90
C PHE A 209 7.55 2.11 7.91
N GLU A 210 7.15 2.23 9.17
CA GLU A 210 8.11 2.26 10.28
C GLU A 210 8.68 0.86 10.53
N ASP A 211 9.71 0.78 11.38
CA ASP A 211 10.25 -0.52 11.78
C ASP A 211 9.22 -1.32 12.58
N PHE A 212 9.17 -2.62 12.32
CA PHE A 212 8.34 -3.58 13.04
C PHE A 212 9.07 -4.91 13.18
N SER A 213 8.68 -5.69 14.17
CA SER A 213 9.35 -6.94 14.53
C SER A 213 8.38 -8.07 14.91
N THR A 214 7.07 -7.78 14.92
CA THR A 214 6.00 -8.73 15.23
C THR A 214 4.84 -8.61 14.24
N ILE A 215 4.00 -9.64 14.16
CA ILE A 215 2.80 -9.64 13.32
C ILE A 215 1.82 -8.57 13.81
N GLU A 216 1.73 -8.38 15.12
CA GLU A 216 0.86 -7.41 15.78
C GLU A 216 1.25 -5.98 15.41
N GLU A 217 2.54 -5.63 15.51
CA GLU A 217 3.05 -4.32 15.08
C GLU A 217 2.77 -4.06 13.59
N PHE A 218 3.02 -5.06 12.72
CA PHE A 218 2.72 -4.94 11.30
C PHE A 218 1.23 -4.68 11.04
N ASN A 219 0.34 -5.44 11.69
CA ASN A 219 -1.10 -5.24 11.54
C ASN A 219 -1.57 -3.88 12.09
N ARG A 220 -0.93 -3.35 13.14
CA ARG A 220 -1.21 -2.01 13.66
C ARG A 220 -0.82 -0.93 12.65
N LEU A 221 0.31 -1.07 11.96
CA LEU A 221 0.69 -0.18 10.86
C LEU A 221 -0.31 -0.24 9.70
N LEU A 222 -0.74 -1.43 9.28
CA LEU A 222 -1.77 -1.59 8.25
C LEU A 222 -3.09 -0.91 8.65
N LEU A 223 -3.49 -1.06 9.92
CA LEU A 223 -4.70 -0.44 10.43
C LEU A 223 -4.61 1.09 10.40
N ARG A 224 -3.46 1.66 10.73
CA ARG A 224 -3.19 3.09 10.59
C ARG A 224 -3.34 3.58 9.15
N PHE A 225 -2.74 2.87 8.17
CA PHE A 225 -2.88 3.27 6.76
C PHE A 225 -4.33 3.23 6.29
N LYS A 226 -5.11 2.20 6.68
CA LYS A 226 -6.55 2.14 6.38
C LYS A 226 -7.35 3.24 7.09
N ALA A 227 -7.01 3.57 8.33
CA ALA A 227 -7.67 4.65 9.06
C ALA A 227 -7.38 6.02 8.44
N ARG A 228 -6.13 6.26 8.00
CA ARG A 228 -5.75 7.45 7.20
C ARG A 228 -6.54 7.53 5.91
N GLU A 229 -6.65 6.43 5.17
CA GLU A 229 -7.44 6.37 3.94
C GLU A 229 -8.90 6.74 4.22
N THR A 230 -9.50 6.10 5.21
CA THR A 230 -10.91 6.34 5.61
C THR A 230 -11.14 7.80 6.01
N ALA A 231 -10.26 8.36 6.84
CA ALA A 231 -10.33 9.75 7.27
C ALA A 231 -10.14 10.72 6.09
N SER A 232 -9.25 10.43 5.15
CA SER A 232 -9.03 11.23 3.95
C SER A 232 -10.28 11.27 3.05
N GLN A 233 -10.93 10.12 2.85
CA GLN A 233 -12.14 10.03 2.02
C GLN A 233 -13.35 10.72 2.66
N VAL A 234 -13.62 10.46 3.96
CA VAL A 234 -14.79 11.07 4.63
C VAL A 234 -14.67 12.59 4.72
N ARG A 235 -13.45 13.14 4.76
CA ARG A 235 -13.18 14.59 4.75
C ARG A 235 -13.89 15.30 3.61
N LEU A 236 -13.97 14.68 2.43
CA LEU A 236 -14.61 15.27 1.24
C LEU A 236 -16.12 15.46 1.40
N ASN A 237 -16.74 14.78 2.37
CA ASN A 237 -18.16 14.90 2.70
C ASN A 237 -18.45 16.00 3.73
N ALA A 238 -17.42 16.70 4.25
CA ALA A 238 -17.57 17.73 5.26
C ALA A 238 -18.56 18.83 4.83
N TYR A 239 -19.52 19.12 5.70
CA TYR A 239 -20.39 20.28 5.54
C TYR A 239 -19.70 21.50 6.15
N ALA A 240 -18.90 22.20 5.36
CA ALA A 240 -18.11 23.35 5.79
C ALA A 240 -18.38 24.63 4.97
N PRO A 241 -19.63 25.12 4.87
CA PRO A 241 -19.94 26.28 4.04
C PRO A 241 -19.38 27.61 4.58
N TYR A 242 -19.05 27.69 5.88
CA TYR A 242 -18.61 28.94 6.52
C TYR A 242 -17.09 29.07 6.47
N SER A 243 -16.35 28.09 7.02
CA SER A 243 -14.87 28.17 7.06
C SER A 243 -14.20 27.69 5.78
N LYS A 244 -14.87 26.81 5.02
CA LYS A 244 -14.29 25.99 3.94
C LYS A 244 -13.22 25.01 4.40
N PHE A 245 -13.01 24.87 5.70
CA PHE A 245 -12.03 23.96 6.29
C PHE A 245 -12.64 22.56 6.41
N GLN A 246 -12.10 21.61 5.63
CA GLN A 246 -12.60 20.24 5.59
C GLN A 246 -11.70 19.33 6.41
N VAL A 247 -12.28 18.69 7.42
CA VAL A 247 -11.60 17.75 8.30
C VAL A 247 -12.32 16.40 8.25
N GLY A 248 -11.55 15.33 8.11
CA GLY A 248 -11.99 13.96 8.29
C GLY A 248 -11.25 13.32 9.44
N ALA A 249 -11.91 12.44 10.16
CA ALA A 249 -11.31 11.70 11.26
C ALA A 249 -11.74 10.24 11.22
N ALA A 250 -10.88 9.38 11.75
CA ALA A 250 -11.16 8.00 12.02
C ALA A 250 -10.79 7.67 13.48
N VAL A 251 -11.64 6.91 14.16
CA VAL A 251 -11.34 6.33 15.48
C VAL A 251 -11.36 4.81 15.37
N VAL A 252 -10.33 4.17 15.90
CA VAL A 252 -10.14 2.73 15.81
C VAL A 252 -10.49 2.08 17.15
N SER A 253 -11.38 1.08 17.12
CA SER A 253 -11.74 0.30 18.31
C SER A 253 -10.54 -0.49 18.84
N ALA A 254 -10.22 -0.33 20.12
CA ALA A 254 -9.22 -1.15 20.81
C ALA A 254 -9.65 -2.62 20.96
N SER A 255 -10.95 -2.90 20.94
CA SER A 255 -11.46 -4.25 21.12
C SER A 255 -11.60 -5.03 19.81
N SER A 256 -12.05 -4.36 18.74
CA SER A 256 -12.43 -4.99 17.48
C SER A 256 -11.48 -4.64 16.32
N GLY A 257 -10.71 -3.54 16.43
CA GLY A 257 -9.97 -2.96 15.31
C GLY A 257 -10.87 -2.31 14.25
N THR A 258 -12.17 -2.17 14.50
CA THR A 258 -13.10 -1.52 13.56
C THR A 258 -12.78 -0.03 13.46
N ILE A 259 -12.83 0.49 12.24
CA ILE A 259 -12.59 1.90 11.93
C ILE A 259 -13.95 2.60 11.82
N TYR A 260 -14.21 3.56 12.70
CA TYR A 260 -15.35 4.49 12.62
C TYR A 260 -14.86 5.84 12.15
N HIS A 261 -15.71 6.63 11.49
CA HIS A 261 -15.26 7.80 10.76
C HIS A 261 -16.27 8.95 10.83
N GLY A 262 -15.76 10.16 10.65
CA GLY A 262 -16.57 11.37 10.71
C GLY A 262 -15.93 12.52 9.98
N CYS A 263 -16.74 13.50 9.61
CA CYS A 263 -16.28 14.77 9.06
C CYS A 263 -16.91 15.93 9.85
N ASN A 264 -16.34 17.13 9.73
CA ASN A 264 -16.93 18.29 10.38
C ASN A 264 -18.25 18.71 9.72
N VAL A 265 -19.23 19.04 10.57
CA VAL A 265 -20.55 19.56 10.17
C VAL A 265 -20.76 20.89 10.86
N GLU A 266 -20.60 21.97 10.08
CA GLU A 266 -20.72 23.33 10.57
C GLU A 266 -22.18 23.77 10.73
N ASN A 267 -22.37 24.75 11.61
CA ASN A 267 -23.66 25.39 11.83
C ASN A 267 -23.47 26.90 11.93
N SER A 268 -24.49 27.67 11.50
CA SER A 268 -24.50 29.13 11.65
C SER A 268 -24.35 29.57 13.11
N SER A 269 -24.85 28.76 14.04
CA SER A 269 -24.47 28.81 15.44
C SER A 269 -23.23 27.96 15.65
N TYR A 270 -22.05 28.58 15.64
CA TYR A 270 -20.77 27.86 15.75
C TYR A 270 -20.66 26.93 16.97
N GLY A 271 -21.34 27.23 18.07
CA GLY A 271 -21.39 26.36 19.25
C GLY A 271 -22.10 25.02 19.02
N ALA A 272 -22.91 24.90 17.95
CA ALA A 272 -23.58 23.68 17.55
C ALA A 272 -22.78 22.86 16.52
N THR A 273 -21.63 23.35 16.04
CA THR A 273 -20.76 22.63 15.11
C THR A 273 -20.20 21.36 15.76
N ILE A 274 -20.23 20.25 15.02
CA ILE A 274 -19.59 19.00 15.40
C ILE A 274 -18.34 18.81 14.55
N CYS A 275 -17.20 18.61 15.21
CA CYS A 275 -15.93 18.32 14.56
C CYS A 275 -15.86 16.85 14.15
N ALA A 276 -14.97 16.54 13.22
CA ALA A 276 -14.82 15.21 12.63
C ALA A 276 -14.61 14.10 13.68
N GLU A 277 -13.76 14.35 14.68
CA GLU A 277 -13.38 13.37 15.70
C GLU A 277 -14.56 13.01 16.61
N ARG A 278 -15.37 14.02 16.98
CA ARG A 278 -16.61 13.79 17.74
C ARG A 278 -17.64 13.04 16.91
N GLY A 279 -17.74 13.32 15.61
CA GLY A 279 -18.58 12.56 14.69
C GLY A 279 -18.19 11.08 14.65
N ALA A 280 -16.90 10.80 14.45
CA ALA A 280 -16.37 9.43 14.40
C ALA A 280 -16.58 8.67 15.71
N LEU A 281 -16.33 9.31 16.86
CA LEU A 281 -16.56 8.71 18.18
C LEU A 281 -18.05 8.42 18.44
N MET A 282 -18.94 9.34 18.08
CA MET A 282 -20.38 9.14 18.25
C MET A 282 -20.89 7.98 17.39
N GLU A 283 -20.39 7.84 16.17
CA GLU A 283 -20.66 6.67 15.33
C GLU A 283 -20.19 5.39 16.02
N ALA A 284 -18.94 5.37 16.53
CA ALA A 284 -18.36 4.22 17.20
C ALA A 284 -19.19 3.76 18.41
N VAL A 285 -19.53 4.69 19.30
CA VAL A 285 -20.35 4.40 20.50
C VAL A 285 -21.75 3.93 20.13
N ALA A 286 -22.36 4.50 19.08
CA ALA A 286 -23.67 4.08 18.62
C ALA A 286 -23.69 2.62 18.11
N GLN A 287 -22.57 2.13 17.58
CA GLN A 287 -22.44 0.79 17.01
C GLN A 287 -21.89 -0.25 18.00
N GLU A 288 -20.88 0.09 18.81
CA GLU A 288 -20.23 -0.86 19.75
C GLU A 288 -20.72 -0.74 21.20
N GLY A 289 -21.32 0.39 21.59
CA GLY A 289 -21.71 0.65 22.97
C GLY A 289 -20.52 1.06 23.85
N ASP A 290 -20.03 0.14 24.69
CA ASP A 290 -18.86 0.42 25.53
C ASP A 290 -17.59 0.37 24.69
N PHE A 291 -17.04 1.55 24.40
CA PHE A 291 -16.02 1.74 23.38
C PHE A 291 -14.69 2.21 23.99
N ARG A 292 -13.57 1.70 23.48
CA ARG A 292 -12.23 2.22 23.79
C ARG A 292 -11.44 2.46 22.53
N ILE A 293 -10.67 3.54 22.54
CA ILE A 293 -9.89 4.00 21.39
C ILE A 293 -8.49 3.38 21.45
N ASP A 294 -8.10 2.67 20.39
CA ASP A 294 -6.69 2.33 20.14
C ASP A 294 -5.95 3.53 19.53
N MET A 295 -6.49 4.07 18.44
CA MET A 295 -5.91 5.25 17.79
C MET A 295 -6.96 6.17 17.19
N VAL A 296 -6.57 7.43 17.03
CA VAL A 296 -7.32 8.46 16.31
C VAL A 296 -6.47 8.91 15.13
N VAL A 297 -7.08 9.02 13.95
CA VAL A 297 -6.45 9.59 12.77
C VAL A 297 -7.24 10.82 12.33
N VAL A 298 -6.57 11.95 12.10
CA VAL A 298 -7.19 13.20 11.64
C VAL A 298 -6.50 13.66 10.35
N VAL A 299 -7.30 14.04 9.36
CA VAL A 299 -6.84 14.52 8.06
C VAL A 299 -7.48 15.88 7.75
N SER A 300 -6.66 16.89 7.47
CA SER A 300 -7.09 18.22 7.03
C SER A 300 -6.18 18.76 5.92
N ASP A 301 -6.49 19.91 5.33
CA ASP A 301 -5.65 20.60 4.35
C ASP A 301 -4.63 21.58 4.96
N ASP A 302 -4.60 21.67 6.29
CA ASP A 302 -3.70 22.56 7.04
C ASP A 302 -2.26 22.04 7.10
N ASN A 303 -1.29 22.93 7.26
CA ASN A 303 0.12 22.55 7.43
C ASN A 303 0.86 23.53 8.35
N PRO A 304 1.43 23.05 9.47
CA PRO A 304 1.46 21.66 9.91
C PRO A 304 0.05 21.06 10.14
N PRO A 305 -0.11 19.72 10.08
CA PRO A 305 -1.40 19.06 10.25
C PRO A 305 -2.14 19.53 11.51
N ALA A 306 -3.41 19.92 11.37
CA ALA A 306 -4.17 20.48 12.49
C ALA A 306 -4.51 19.42 13.55
N PRO A 307 -4.22 19.67 14.85
CA PRO A 307 -4.61 18.76 15.92
C PRO A 307 -6.10 18.86 16.25
N PRO A 308 -6.70 17.85 16.93
CA PRO A 308 -8.05 17.95 17.44
C PRO A 308 -8.22 19.17 18.35
N CYS A 309 -9.37 19.84 18.24
CA CYS A 309 -9.65 20.98 19.11
C CYS A 309 -9.79 20.54 20.58
N ALA A 310 -9.64 21.48 21.51
CA ALA A 310 -9.71 21.20 22.95
C ALA A 310 -11.01 20.50 23.39
N LEU A 311 -12.15 20.83 22.74
CA LEU A 311 -13.42 20.16 23.02
C LEU A 311 -13.41 18.69 22.54
N CYS A 312 -12.83 18.41 21.37
CA CYS A 312 -12.68 17.04 20.89
C CYS A 312 -11.76 16.23 21.80
N LEU A 313 -10.59 16.78 22.16
CA LEU A 313 -9.68 16.12 23.10
C LEU A 313 -10.39 15.84 24.43
N GLN A 314 -11.13 16.80 24.97
CA GLN A 314 -11.85 16.59 26.23
C GLN A 314 -12.90 15.47 26.14
N VAL A 315 -13.59 15.31 25.00
CA VAL A 315 -14.56 14.23 24.79
C VAL A 315 -13.86 12.89 24.59
N LEU A 316 -12.82 12.84 23.74
CA LEU A 316 -12.05 11.62 23.45
C LEU A 316 -11.39 11.06 24.72
N ALA A 317 -10.98 11.93 25.65
CA ALA A 317 -10.30 11.57 26.89
C ALA A 317 -11.06 10.59 27.80
N GLU A 318 -12.39 10.46 27.64
CA GLU A 318 -13.20 9.48 28.36
C GLU A 318 -13.10 8.06 27.78
N PHE A 319 -12.61 7.92 26.55
CA PHE A 319 -12.58 6.67 25.78
C PHE A 319 -11.16 6.20 25.45
N THR A 320 -10.15 7.02 25.72
CA THR A 320 -8.74 6.68 25.51
C THR A 320 -8.21 5.69 26.54
N THR A 321 -7.22 4.91 26.13
CA THR A 321 -6.35 4.11 26.99
C THR A 321 -5.01 4.83 27.19
N ASP A 322 -4.15 4.31 28.06
CA ASP A 322 -2.78 4.83 28.25
C ASP A 322 -1.90 4.72 26.99
N ASP A 323 -2.29 3.85 26.06
CA ASP A 323 -1.58 3.58 24.80
C ASP A 323 -2.23 4.25 23.59
N THR A 324 -3.25 5.10 23.80
CA THR A 324 -3.94 5.75 22.68
C THR A 324 -3.03 6.75 21.97
N VAL A 325 -2.91 6.59 20.66
CA VAL A 325 -2.11 7.45 19.77
C VAL A 325 -3.01 8.28 18.86
N VAL A 326 -2.61 9.52 18.60
CA VAL A 326 -3.26 10.43 17.64
C VAL A 326 -2.31 10.69 16.49
N HIS A 327 -2.72 10.31 15.28
CA HIS A 327 -2.00 10.57 14.03
C HIS A 327 -2.67 11.72 13.28
N LEU A 328 -1.89 12.72 12.91
CA LEU A 328 -2.34 13.88 12.15
C LEU A 328 -1.71 13.82 10.76
N TYR A 329 -2.50 14.07 9.73
CA TYR A 329 -2.03 14.14 8.35
C TYR A 329 -2.55 15.39 7.66
N ASP A 330 -1.72 16.01 6.84
CA ASP A 330 -2.19 16.95 5.83
C ASP A 330 -2.43 16.26 4.48
N THR A 331 -3.10 16.96 3.56
CA THR A 331 -3.32 16.44 2.19
C THR A 331 -2.06 16.48 1.32
N ARG A 332 -0.92 16.93 1.84
CA ARG A 332 0.36 17.04 1.11
C ARG A 332 1.37 15.97 1.55
N GLY A 333 0.98 15.07 2.45
CA GLY A 333 1.81 13.97 2.93
C GLY A 333 2.58 14.24 4.22
N ASN A 334 2.50 15.45 4.79
CA ASN A 334 3.09 15.73 6.10
C ASN A 334 2.28 15.04 7.18
N SER A 335 2.95 14.52 8.19
CA SER A 335 2.31 13.84 9.30
C SER A 335 2.99 14.10 10.62
N GLU A 336 2.21 14.07 11.69
CA GLU A 336 2.67 14.15 13.06
C GLU A 336 1.95 13.09 13.90
N THR A 337 2.63 12.54 14.89
CA THR A 337 2.09 11.51 15.77
C THR A 337 2.36 11.86 17.22
N TYR A 338 1.32 11.77 18.05
CA TYR A 338 1.36 12.11 19.46
C TYR A 338 0.72 11.01 20.28
N ARG A 339 1.26 10.73 21.47
CA ARG A 339 0.45 10.09 22.52
C ARG A 339 -0.67 11.04 22.91
N PHE A 340 -1.81 10.49 23.29
CA PHE A 340 -2.96 11.32 23.65
C PHE A 340 -2.67 12.26 24.85
N ASP A 341 -1.88 11.80 25.83
CA ASP A 341 -1.50 12.57 27.01
C ASP A 341 -0.55 13.74 26.71
N GLU A 342 0.13 13.74 25.57
CA GLU A 342 0.92 14.89 25.10
C GLU A 342 0.01 16.03 24.61
N LEU A 343 -1.15 15.69 24.02
CA LEU A 343 -2.13 16.66 23.53
C LEU A 343 -3.07 17.16 24.63
N LEU A 344 -3.41 16.32 25.61
CA LEU A 344 -4.22 16.71 26.77
C LEU A 344 -3.71 16.06 28.07
N PRO A 345 -2.68 16.65 28.72
CA PRO A 345 -2.04 16.05 29.90
C PRO A 345 -2.94 15.95 31.14
N HIS A 346 -3.92 16.87 31.26
CA HIS A 346 -4.77 16.99 32.45
C HIS A 346 -6.26 17.10 32.07
N PRO A 347 -6.84 16.00 31.56
CA PRO A 347 -8.24 15.99 31.13
C PRO A 347 -9.18 16.11 32.34
N PHE A 348 -10.28 16.84 32.17
CA PHE A 348 -11.31 16.90 33.20
C PHE A 348 -12.13 15.61 33.19
N ILE A 349 -11.90 14.72 34.16
CA ILE A 349 -12.63 13.45 34.26
C ILE A 349 -13.22 13.30 35.66
N PHE A 350 -14.52 13.02 35.69
CA PHE A 350 -15.23 12.77 36.94
C PHE A 350 -14.61 11.58 37.68
N PRO A 351 -14.51 11.64 39.03
CA PRO A 351 -13.89 10.56 39.80
C PRO A 351 -14.44 9.16 39.49
N THR A 352 -15.73 9.05 39.17
CA THR A 352 -16.41 7.79 38.84
C THR A 352 -16.02 7.18 37.49
N GLN A 353 -15.32 7.91 36.63
CA GLN A 353 -14.88 7.44 35.30
C GLN A 353 -13.36 7.25 35.22
N ARG A 354 -12.60 7.51 36.29
CA ARG A 354 -11.13 7.43 36.26
C ARG A 354 -10.61 6.00 36.10
N ASP A 355 -11.31 5.02 36.64
CA ASP A 355 -10.93 3.59 36.59
C ASP A 355 -11.23 2.93 35.24
N ARG A 356 -11.76 3.68 34.26
CA ARG A 356 -12.13 3.19 32.93
C ARG A 356 -11.07 3.41 31.85
N ARG A 357 -9.96 4.06 32.22
CA ARG A 357 -8.80 4.31 31.35
C ARG A 357 -7.92 3.09 31.19
#